data_AF-A0A955QAJ0-F1
#
_entry.id   AF-A0A955QAJ0-F1
#
_cell.length_a   1.000
_cell.length_b   1.000
_cell.length_c   1.000
_cell.angle_alpha   90.00
_cell.angle_beta   90.00
_cell.angle_gamma   90.00
#
_symmetry.space_group_name_H-M   'P 1'
#
loop_
_entity.id
_entity.type
_entity.pdbx_description
1 polymer ?
#
loop_
_entity_poly.entity_id
_entity_poly.type
_entity_poly.pdbx_seq_one_letter_code
_entity_poly.pdbx_strand_id
1 'polypeptide(L)'
;MKYSTTLLLGVGLTLTFLYACGASVHLPIYQTETEWVHLQEWPSGYPVQTNLSHPTDLEPSILRNILQRVRYRQSTLFTFHMGPPQPLFSHSQLTLLASELSQAFAQALPEEVVAFRIRQNPDSTSYTTGFCFLSDHELHLVIQEREQPDYESPANQSGPPMMRWEFALQQGQRLLTYQTHSTHYFPHWLVTSFR
;
A
#
# COMPACT_ATOMS: atom_id res chain seq x y z
N MET A 1 41.71 -45.38 -57.91
CA MET A 1 40.52 -46.22 -57.62
C MET A 1 40.09 -46.00 -56.17
N LYS A 2 38.81 -45.62 -55.98
CA LYS A 2 37.95 -45.76 -54.78
C LYS A 2 38.10 -44.81 -53.56
N TYR A 3 37.31 -43.73 -53.62
CA TYR A 3 36.30 -43.13 -52.69
C TYR A 3 36.37 -43.16 -51.14
N SER A 4 35.98 -41.99 -50.57
CA SER A 4 35.08 -41.73 -49.41
C SER A 4 35.62 -42.00 -47.99
N THR A 5 35.48 -41.14 -46.96
CA THR A 5 34.20 -40.65 -46.41
C THR A 5 34.39 -39.46 -45.44
N THR A 6 33.41 -38.55 -45.46
CA THR A 6 33.18 -37.29 -44.72
C THR A 6 32.75 -37.48 -43.25
N LEU A 7 32.70 -36.36 -42.48
CA LEU A 7 31.94 -36.03 -41.23
C LEU A 7 32.84 -35.82 -39.99
N LEU A 8 32.64 -34.84 -39.09
CA LEU A 8 31.55 -33.88 -38.88
C LEU A 8 32.06 -32.70 -38.05
N LEU A 9 31.56 -31.51 -38.42
CA LEU A 9 31.59 -30.25 -37.67
C LEU A 9 30.87 -30.41 -36.33
N GLY A 10 31.38 -29.78 -35.27
CA GLY A 10 30.69 -29.71 -33.98
C GLY A 10 31.08 -28.48 -33.18
N VAL A 11 30.78 -27.29 -33.70
CA VAL A 11 30.88 -26.03 -32.95
C VAL A 11 29.66 -25.95 -32.03
N GLY A 12 29.86 -26.30 -30.75
CA GLY A 12 28.85 -26.16 -29.71
C GLY A 12 28.68 -24.69 -29.33
N LEU A 13 27.68 -24.03 -29.91
CA LEU A 13 27.21 -22.71 -29.48
C LEU A 13 26.40 -22.89 -28.19
N THR A 14 27.04 -22.80 -27.03
CA THR A 14 26.35 -22.83 -25.74
C THR A 14 25.68 -21.47 -25.50
N LEU A 15 24.38 -21.42 -25.80
CA LEU A 15 23.49 -20.30 -25.44
C LEU A 15 23.31 -20.29 -23.91
N THR A 16 24.16 -19.57 -23.20
CA THR A 16 23.92 -19.26 -21.78
C THR A 16 22.79 -18.24 -21.68
N PHE A 17 21.57 -18.74 -21.50
CA PHE A 17 20.46 -17.94 -21.02
C PHE A 17 20.81 -17.43 -19.61
N LEU A 18 21.21 -16.17 -19.52
CA LEU A 18 21.24 -15.44 -18.26
C LEU A 18 19.78 -15.32 -17.79
N TYR A 19 19.39 -16.20 -16.88
CA TYR A 19 18.25 -15.95 -16.01
C TYR A 19 18.60 -14.69 -15.21
N ALA A 20 18.11 -13.54 -15.66
CA ALA A 20 17.99 -12.37 -14.83
C ALA A 20 17.02 -12.75 -13.71
N CYS A 21 17.58 -13.24 -12.60
CA CYS A 21 16.85 -13.43 -11.37
C CYS A 21 16.36 -12.05 -10.96
N GLY A 22 15.06 -11.78 -11.12
CA GLY A 22 14.42 -10.57 -10.66
C GLY A 22 14.54 -10.51 -9.15
N ALA A 23 15.60 -9.89 -8.65
CA ALA A 23 15.64 -9.44 -7.28
C ALA A 23 14.64 -8.30 -7.20
N SER A 24 13.57 -8.48 -6.42
CA SER A 24 12.58 -7.44 -6.13
C SER A 24 13.30 -6.29 -5.42
N VAL A 25 13.77 -5.30 -6.18
CA VAL A 25 14.46 -4.14 -5.66
C VAL A 25 13.40 -3.26 -5.02
N HIS A 26 13.30 -3.31 -3.70
CA HIS A 26 12.53 -2.30 -2.97
C HIS A 26 13.29 -0.99 -3.12
N LEU A 27 12.76 -0.05 -3.91
CA LEU A 27 13.41 1.24 -4.10
C LEU A 27 12.95 2.18 -2.97
N PRO A 28 13.81 2.53 -2.00
CA PRO A 28 13.45 3.48 -0.96
C PRO A 28 13.28 4.87 -1.59
N ILE A 29 12.11 5.48 -1.39
CA ILE A 29 11.84 6.87 -1.76
C ILE A 29 12.18 7.77 -0.58
N TYR A 30 11.73 7.35 0.60
CA TYR A 30 12.02 7.97 1.89
C TYR A 30 12.22 6.89 2.95
N GLN A 31 13.22 7.08 3.82
CA GLN A 31 13.46 6.15 4.91
C GLN A 31 14.16 6.83 6.10
N THR A 32 13.62 6.58 7.29
CA THR A 32 14.26 6.81 8.59
C THR A 32 14.35 5.49 9.35
N GLU A 33 14.75 5.53 10.63
CA GLU A 33 14.74 4.34 11.49
C GLU A 33 13.33 3.77 11.71
N THR A 34 12.28 4.60 11.61
CA THR A 34 10.91 4.19 12.00
C THR A 34 9.82 4.50 10.99
N GLU A 35 10.11 5.32 9.99
CA GLU A 35 9.16 5.74 8.96
C GLU A 35 9.76 5.54 7.58
N TRP A 36 8.94 5.11 6.62
CA TRP A 36 9.40 4.84 5.28
C TRP A 36 8.29 4.95 4.24
N VAL A 37 8.72 5.25 3.01
CA VAL A 37 7.93 5.17 1.77
C VAL A 37 8.83 4.51 0.73
N HIS A 38 8.37 3.42 0.13
CA HIS A 38 9.14 2.71 -0.90
C HIS A 38 8.25 2.20 -2.03
N LEU A 39 8.91 1.84 -3.13
CA LEU A 39 8.30 1.02 -4.17
C LEU A 39 8.51 -0.45 -3.83
N GLN A 40 7.49 -1.26 -4.05
CA GLN A 40 7.55 -2.70 -3.89
C GLN A 40 6.59 -3.41 -4.85
N GLU A 41 6.79 -4.71 -4.99
CA GLU A 41 5.84 -5.58 -5.68
C GLU A 41 4.50 -5.66 -4.94
N TRP A 42 3.50 -6.22 -5.63
CA TRP A 42 2.17 -6.38 -5.10
C TRP A 42 2.15 -7.20 -3.79
N PRO A 43 1.55 -6.70 -2.70
CA PRO A 43 1.52 -7.41 -1.43
C PRO A 43 0.79 -8.76 -1.52
N SER A 44 1.38 -9.82 -0.97
CA SER A 44 0.75 -11.13 -0.92
C SER A 44 -0.59 -11.07 -0.16
N GLY A 45 -1.61 -11.74 -0.70
CA GLY A 45 -2.95 -11.77 -0.10
C GLY A 45 -3.91 -10.69 -0.64
N TYR A 46 -3.44 -9.76 -1.48
CA TYR A 46 -4.28 -8.78 -2.16
C TYR A 46 -4.50 -9.17 -3.63
N PRO A 47 -5.68 -8.87 -4.22
CA PRO A 47 -5.95 -9.16 -5.62
C PRO A 47 -5.12 -8.24 -6.52
N VAL A 48 -4.19 -8.84 -7.28
CA VAL A 48 -3.33 -8.12 -8.23
C VAL A 48 -4.19 -7.30 -9.20
N GLN A 49 -3.87 -6.02 -9.34
CA GLN A 49 -4.46 -5.16 -10.36
C GLN A 49 -3.54 -5.13 -11.58
N THR A 50 -4.12 -5.23 -12.77
CA THR A 50 -3.34 -5.37 -14.03
C THR A 50 -3.30 -4.08 -14.86
N ASN A 51 -3.88 -2.98 -14.36
CA ASN A 51 -4.01 -1.72 -15.10
C ASN A 51 -3.66 -0.51 -14.22
N LEU A 52 -2.49 -0.56 -13.57
CA LEU A 52 -2.02 0.60 -12.80
C LEU A 52 -1.63 1.73 -13.75
N SER A 53 -1.95 2.96 -13.37
CA SER A 53 -1.64 4.15 -14.17
C SER A 53 -0.19 4.63 -14.02
N HIS A 54 0.70 3.79 -13.47
CA HIS A 54 2.10 4.12 -13.20
C HIS A 54 2.99 4.02 -14.45
N PRO A 55 4.03 4.88 -14.56
CA PRO A 55 4.32 6.02 -13.69
C PRO A 55 3.34 7.19 -13.93
N THR A 56 3.08 7.99 -12.89
CA THR A 56 2.26 9.21 -12.98
C THR A 56 2.94 10.35 -12.23
N ASP A 57 3.11 11.49 -12.90
CA ASP A 57 3.49 12.73 -12.24
C ASP A 57 2.25 13.40 -11.64
N LEU A 58 2.02 13.16 -10.34
CA LEU A 58 0.98 13.80 -9.56
C LEU A 58 1.57 14.90 -8.69
N GLU A 59 1.03 16.11 -8.79
CA GLU A 59 1.45 17.21 -7.93
C GLU A 59 1.21 16.86 -6.45
N PRO A 60 2.18 17.13 -5.53
CA PRO A 60 1.99 16.91 -4.11
C PRO A 60 0.74 17.57 -3.54
N SER A 61 0.33 18.73 -4.07
CA SER A 61 -0.88 19.43 -3.62
C SER A 61 -2.16 18.60 -3.88
N ILE A 62 -2.23 17.88 -4.99
CA ILE A 62 -3.33 16.97 -5.32
C ILE A 62 -3.38 15.83 -4.30
N LEU A 63 -2.25 15.18 -4.05
CA LEU A 63 -2.16 14.08 -3.08
C LEU A 63 -2.53 14.53 -1.67
N ARG A 64 -2.01 15.68 -1.24
CA ARG A 64 -2.39 16.29 0.04
C ARG A 64 -3.90 16.52 0.13
N ASN A 65 -4.50 17.04 -0.94
CA ASN A 65 -5.92 17.34 -1.00
C ASN A 65 -6.81 16.09 -0.92
N ILE A 66 -6.33 14.97 -1.45
CA ILE A 66 -6.99 13.68 -1.33
C ILE A 66 -6.83 13.14 0.10
N LEU A 67 -5.59 13.04 0.59
CA LEU A 67 -5.26 12.41 1.86
C LEU A 67 -5.89 13.13 3.05
N GLN A 68 -6.03 14.46 3.02
CA GLN A 68 -6.68 15.22 4.09
C GLN A 68 -8.16 14.88 4.26
N ARG A 69 -8.80 14.34 3.21
CA ARG A 69 -10.21 13.89 3.22
C ARG A 69 -10.35 12.46 3.72
N VAL A 70 -9.26 11.75 3.96
CA VAL A 70 -9.31 10.40 4.51
C VAL A 70 -9.60 10.49 6.00
N ARG A 71 -10.75 9.95 6.39
CA ARG A 71 -11.26 9.98 7.76
C ARG A 71 -11.51 8.56 8.23
N TYR A 72 -11.34 8.32 9.51
CA TYR A 72 -11.70 7.07 10.16
C TYR A 72 -12.59 7.34 11.37
N ARG A 73 -13.22 6.30 11.87
CA ARG A 73 -13.90 6.31 13.17
C ARG A 73 -13.74 4.96 13.85
N GLN A 74 -13.87 4.97 15.17
CA GLN A 74 -13.99 3.73 15.93
C GLN A 74 -15.42 3.20 15.80
N SER A 75 -15.54 1.88 15.64
CA SER A 75 -16.80 1.16 15.66
C SER A 75 -16.69 -0.11 16.49
N THR A 76 -17.82 -0.58 17.00
CA THR A 76 -17.93 -1.91 17.62
C THR A 76 -18.17 -2.98 16.54
N LEU A 77 -18.07 -4.26 16.92
CA LEU A 77 -18.49 -5.38 16.05
C LEU A 77 -19.95 -5.25 15.57
N PHE A 78 -20.82 -4.58 16.35
CA PHE A 78 -22.21 -4.31 15.99
C PHE A 78 -22.39 -2.97 15.25
N THR A 79 -21.32 -2.42 14.66
CA THR A 79 -21.32 -1.17 13.87
C THR A 79 -21.75 0.09 14.62
N PHE A 80 -21.86 0.06 15.96
CA PHE A 80 -22.06 1.29 16.72
C PHE A 80 -20.82 2.17 16.61
N HIS A 81 -21.00 3.39 16.11
CA HIS A 81 -19.94 4.36 15.94
C HIS A 81 -19.62 5.06 17.26
N MET A 82 -18.34 5.18 17.58
CA MET A 82 -17.88 5.93 18.73
C MET A 82 -17.29 7.28 18.27
N GLY A 83 -18.01 8.35 18.61
CA GLY A 83 -17.56 9.72 18.35
C GLY A 83 -17.59 10.16 16.88
N PRO A 84 -17.20 11.41 16.62
CA PRO A 84 -17.12 11.95 15.27
C PRO A 84 -15.93 11.36 14.50
N PRO A 85 -16.01 11.29 13.15
CA PRO A 85 -14.87 10.93 12.32
C PRO A 85 -13.62 11.79 12.55
N GLN A 86 -12.46 11.15 12.61
CA GLN A 86 -11.16 11.78 12.82
C GLN A 86 -10.30 11.69 11.55
N PRO A 87 -9.42 12.68 11.28
CA PRO A 87 -8.42 12.58 10.20
C PRO A 87 -7.55 11.34 10.38
N LEU A 88 -7.34 10.57 9.30
CA LEU A 88 -6.40 9.44 9.35
C LEU A 88 -4.95 9.92 9.48
N PHE A 89 -4.65 11.07 8.88
CA PHE A 89 -3.32 11.65 8.86
C PHE A 89 -3.32 13.05 9.48
N SER A 90 -2.29 13.34 10.27
CA SER A 90 -1.99 14.66 10.83
C SER A 90 -1.44 15.60 9.76
N HIS A 91 -1.36 16.90 10.08
CA HIS A 91 -0.89 17.90 9.11
C HIS A 91 0.56 17.68 8.65
N SER A 92 1.45 17.24 9.57
CA SER A 92 2.85 16.94 9.24
C SER A 92 2.95 15.70 8.36
N GLN A 93 2.20 14.65 8.69
CA GLN A 93 2.12 13.43 7.87
C GLN A 93 1.59 13.72 6.47
N LEU A 94 0.58 14.60 6.35
CA LEU A 94 0.05 15.01 5.05
C LEU A 94 1.09 15.73 4.19
N THR A 95 1.98 16.52 4.80
CA THR A 95 3.07 17.17 4.06
C THR A 95 4.10 16.14 3.59
N LEU A 96 4.52 15.25 4.48
CA LEU A 96 5.47 14.19 4.18
C LEU A 96 4.93 13.24 3.10
N LEU A 97 3.80 12.58 3.36
CA LEU A 97 3.20 11.64 2.42
C LEU A 97 2.93 12.27 1.06
N ALA A 98 2.42 13.51 1.00
CA ALA A 98 2.14 14.13 -0.29
C ALA A 98 3.39 14.29 -1.16
N SER A 99 4.52 14.69 -0.54
CA SER A 99 5.81 14.82 -1.23
C SER A 99 6.35 13.46 -1.65
N GLU A 100 6.45 12.52 -0.70
CA GLU A 100 7.09 11.23 -0.95
C GLU A 100 6.26 10.34 -1.89
N LEU A 101 4.93 10.35 -1.78
CA LEU A 101 4.06 9.59 -2.70
C LEU A 101 4.09 10.18 -4.11
N SER A 102 4.19 11.50 -4.26
CA SER A 102 4.35 12.15 -5.58
C SER A 102 5.61 11.63 -6.27
N GLN A 103 6.75 11.68 -5.55
CA GLN A 103 8.03 11.18 -6.04
C GLN A 103 8.00 9.67 -6.32
N ALA A 104 7.31 8.89 -5.49
CA ALA A 104 7.15 7.45 -5.68
C ALA A 104 6.33 7.13 -6.94
N PHE A 105 5.19 7.79 -7.14
CA PHE A 105 4.33 7.55 -8.30
C PHE A 105 4.99 7.95 -9.63
N ALA A 106 5.87 8.95 -9.61
CA ALA A 106 6.66 9.33 -10.79
C ALA A 106 7.70 8.26 -11.18
N GLN A 107 8.08 7.38 -10.25
CA GLN A 107 9.10 6.35 -10.43
C GLN A 107 8.54 4.92 -10.49
N ALA A 108 7.31 4.71 -10.05
CA ALA A 108 6.68 3.39 -9.96
C ALA A 108 6.58 2.71 -11.33
N LEU A 109 6.91 1.42 -11.37
CA LEU A 109 6.63 0.55 -12.50
C LEU A 109 5.13 0.18 -12.56
N PRO A 110 4.60 -0.25 -13.73
CA PRO A 110 3.19 -0.62 -13.89
C PRO A 110 2.69 -1.75 -12.98
N GLU A 111 3.59 -2.55 -12.42
CA GLU A 111 3.30 -3.66 -11.49
C GLU A 111 3.56 -3.32 -10.02
N GLU A 112 4.13 -2.15 -9.73
CA GLU A 112 4.53 -1.74 -8.38
C GLU A 112 3.44 -0.97 -7.66
N VAL A 113 3.48 -1.07 -6.32
CA VAL A 113 2.70 -0.22 -5.43
C VAL A 113 3.63 0.64 -4.58
N VAL A 114 3.12 1.76 -4.10
CA VAL A 114 3.82 2.60 -3.14
C VAL A 114 3.39 2.18 -1.74
N ALA A 115 4.28 1.53 -1.00
CA ALA A 115 4.00 1.17 0.40
C ALA A 115 4.60 2.20 1.36
N PHE A 116 3.97 2.34 2.52
CA PHE A 116 4.38 3.29 3.53
C PHE A 116 4.18 2.77 4.95
N ARG A 117 5.01 3.26 5.86
CA ARG A 117 4.82 3.22 7.32
C ARG A 117 5.12 4.58 7.88
N ILE A 118 4.18 5.16 8.59
CA ILE A 118 4.32 6.47 9.22
C ILE A 118 3.87 6.43 10.68
N ARG A 119 4.51 7.21 11.54
CA ARG A 119 4.19 7.25 12.96
C ARG A 119 2.97 8.12 13.20
N GLN A 120 1.98 7.64 13.96
CA GLN A 120 0.69 8.36 14.13
C GLN A 120 0.85 9.74 14.76
N ASN A 121 1.73 9.88 15.75
CA ASN A 121 2.12 11.14 16.39
C ASN A 121 3.61 11.08 16.74
N PRO A 122 4.33 12.22 16.83
CA PRO A 122 5.78 12.24 17.11
C PRO A 122 6.18 11.41 18.35
N ASP A 123 5.37 11.48 19.41
CA ASP A 123 5.62 10.81 20.70
C ASP A 123 5.02 9.40 20.81
N SER A 124 4.37 8.91 19.75
CA SER A 124 3.68 7.62 19.76
C SER A 124 4.60 6.51 19.23
N THR A 125 4.49 5.33 19.84
CA THR A 125 5.05 4.09 19.28
C THR A 125 4.14 3.46 18.23
N SER A 126 2.96 4.04 17.96
CA SER A 126 1.96 3.50 17.05
C SER A 126 2.18 3.97 15.63
N TYR A 127 2.07 3.05 14.68
CA TYR A 127 2.22 3.33 13.26
C TYR A 127 0.93 3.13 12.46
N THR A 128 0.87 3.77 11.30
CA THR A 128 -0.06 3.46 10.23
C THR A 128 0.76 2.89 9.08
N THR A 129 0.48 1.63 8.74
CA THR A 129 1.13 0.90 7.66
C THR A 129 0.12 0.61 6.57
N GLY A 130 0.50 0.86 5.32
CA GLY A 130 -0.38 0.65 4.19
C GLY A 130 0.36 0.71 2.87
N PHE A 131 -0.41 0.64 1.79
CA PHE A 131 0.08 0.89 0.45
C PHE A 131 -0.99 1.57 -0.38
N CYS A 132 -0.55 2.22 -1.45
CA CYS A 132 -1.42 2.86 -2.41
C CYS A 132 -0.90 2.72 -3.84
N PHE A 133 -1.81 2.89 -4.77
CA PHE A 133 -1.55 2.85 -6.20
C PHE A 133 -2.60 3.67 -6.95
N LEU A 134 -2.31 3.96 -8.21
CA LEU A 134 -3.19 4.73 -9.08
C LEU A 134 -3.80 3.81 -10.14
N SER A 135 -5.10 3.93 -10.36
CA SER A 135 -5.82 3.25 -11.45
C SER A 135 -6.92 4.17 -11.95
N ASP A 136 -7.06 4.35 -13.26
CA ASP A 136 -8.18 5.07 -13.89
C ASP A 136 -8.51 6.46 -13.28
N HIS A 137 -7.48 7.22 -12.89
CA HIS A 137 -7.60 8.51 -12.20
C HIS A 137 -8.16 8.46 -10.77
N GLU A 138 -7.97 7.32 -10.11
CA GLU A 138 -8.35 7.09 -8.73
C GLU A 138 -7.14 6.69 -7.90
N LEU A 139 -7.09 7.20 -6.68
CA LEU A 139 -6.15 6.74 -5.68
C LEU A 139 -6.80 5.59 -4.92
N HIS A 140 -6.16 4.44 -4.98
CA HIS A 140 -6.49 3.28 -4.17
C HIS A 140 -5.59 3.30 -2.95
N LEU A 141 -6.18 3.43 -1.76
CA LEU A 141 -5.47 3.45 -0.48
C LEU A 141 -5.88 2.25 0.35
N VAL A 142 -4.91 1.42 0.71
CA VAL A 142 -5.09 0.27 1.57
C VAL A 142 -4.33 0.49 2.87
N ILE A 143 -5.03 0.39 4.01
CA ILE A 143 -4.39 0.40 5.32
C ILE A 143 -4.36 -1.04 5.82
N GLN A 144 -3.16 -1.56 6.04
CA GLN A 144 -2.94 -2.94 6.47
C GLN A 144 -2.98 -3.02 7.99
N GLU A 145 -2.31 -2.08 8.63
CA GLU A 145 -2.20 -2.04 10.07
C GLU A 145 -2.32 -0.60 10.56
N ARG A 146 -3.05 -0.48 11.65
CA ARG A 146 -3.06 0.73 12.44
C ARG A 146 -3.05 0.34 13.90
N GLU A 147 -1.88 0.46 14.52
CA GLU A 147 -1.71 0.17 15.93
C GLU A 147 -2.55 1.18 16.73
N GLN A 148 -3.53 0.69 17.48
CA GLN A 148 -4.28 1.54 18.40
C GLN A 148 -3.41 1.73 19.66
N PRO A 149 -3.35 2.92 20.28
CA PRO A 149 -2.67 3.04 21.56
C PRO A 149 -3.28 2.04 22.53
N ASP A 150 -2.43 1.30 23.25
CA ASP A 150 -2.84 0.31 24.24
C ASP A 150 -3.88 0.93 25.17
N TYR A 151 -5.12 0.48 25.03
CA TYR A 151 -6.15 0.83 25.99
C TYR A 151 -5.83 0.06 27.26
N GLU A 152 -5.26 0.74 28.26
CA GLU A 152 -5.16 0.21 29.62
C GLU A 152 -6.58 -0.01 30.15
N SER A 153 -7.08 -1.24 30.03
CA SER A 153 -8.36 -1.61 30.60
C SER A 153 -8.28 -1.46 32.14
N PRO A 154 -9.16 -0.67 32.78
CA PRO A 154 -9.26 -0.69 34.24
C PRO A 154 -9.67 -2.10 34.69
N ALA A 155 -8.95 -2.63 35.69
CA ALA A 155 -8.90 -4.04 36.09
C ALA A 155 -10.24 -4.72 36.48
N ASN A 156 -11.39 -4.06 36.36
CA ASN A 156 -12.70 -4.53 36.86
C ASN A 156 -13.82 -4.50 35.81
N GLN A 157 -13.52 -4.53 34.50
CA GLN A 157 -14.55 -4.66 33.47
C GLN A 157 -14.40 -5.97 32.67
N SER A 158 -15.51 -6.67 32.50
CA SER A 158 -15.64 -7.87 31.68
C SER A 158 -15.33 -7.57 30.22
N GLY A 159 -14.06 -7.69 29.83
CA GLY A 159 -13.52 -7.65 28.47
C GLY A 159 -13.72 -6.32 27.73
N PRO A 160 -12.68 -5.69 27.16
CA PRO A 160 -12.90 -4.54 26.29
C PRO A 160 -13.81 -4.97 25.13
N PRO A 161 -14.82 -4.17 24.73
CA PRO A 161 -15.48 -4.41 23.45
C PRO A 161 -14.37 -4.44 22.41
N MET A 162 -14.34 -5.47 21.55
CA MET A 162 -13.40 -5.54 20.43
C MET A 162 -13.64 -4.31 19.55
N MET A 163 -12.87 -3.25 19.81
CA MET A 163 -12.92 -2.01 19.07
C MET A 163 -12.28 -2.28 17.72
N ARG A 164 -13.03 -1.99 16.67
CA ARG A 164 -12.51 -1.94 15.30
C ARG A 164 -12.50 -0.49 14.85
N TRP A 165 -11.68 -0.19 13.87
CA TRP A 165 -11.76 1.09 13.17
C TRP A 165 -12.24 0.84 11.74
N GLU A 166 -12.93 1.82 11.18
CA GLU A 166 -13.37 1.81 9.80
C GLU A 166 -13.19 3.19 9.17
N PHE A 167 -13.09 3.23 7.86
CA PHE A 167 -13.14 4.49 7.14
C PHE A 167 -14.50 5.17 7.28
N ALA A 168 -14.48 6.47 7.54
CA ALA A 168 -15.65 7.32 7.50
C ALA A 168 -15.74 7.98 6.11
N LEU A 169 -16.47 7.32 5.20
CA LEU A 169 -16.58 7.73 3.81
C LEU A 169 -17.01 9.20 3.67
N GLN A 170 -16.26 9.92 2.83
CA GLN A 170 -16.60 11.26 2.36
C GLN A 170 -17.20 11.19 0.96
N GLN A 171 -17.78 12.30 0.49
CA GLN A 171 -18.27 12.41 -0.89
C GLN A 171 -17.17 12.02 -1.89
N GLY A 172 -17.49 11.19 -2.89
CA GLY A 172 -16.53 10.73 -3.90
C GLY A 172 -15.56 9.64 -3.44
N GLN A 173 -15.73 9.11 -2.22
CA GLN A 173 -15.00 7.95 -1.72
C GLN A 173 -15.89 6.71 -1.71
N ARG A 174 -15.30 5.54 -1.91
CA ARG A 174 -15.97 4.24 -1.74
C ARG A 174 -15.03 3.22 -1.10
N LEU A 175 -15.62 2.21 -0.47
CA LEU A 175 -14.87 1.05 0.01
C LEU A 175 -14.91 -0.06 -1.02
N LEU A 176 -13.76 -0.67 -1.25
CA LEU A 176 -13.70 -1.96 -1.92
C LEU A 176 -13.61 -3.05 -0.85
N THR A 177 -14.49 -4.03 -1.00
CA THR A 177 -14.48 -5.24 -0.19
C THR A 177 -14.12 -6.39 -1.10
N TYR A 178 -13.13 -7.19 -0.72
CA TYR A 178 -12.80 -8.43 -1.40
C TYR A 178 -12.61 -9.52 -0.34
N GLN A 179 -13.04 -10.73 -0.66
CA GLN A 179 -12.82 -11.90 0.19
C GLN A 179 -11.50 -12.55 -0.20
N THR A 180 -10.62 -12.76 0.77
CA THR A 180 -9.48 -13.66 0.61
C THR A 180 -9.89 -15.09 0.92
N HIS A 181 -9.08 -16.05 0.45
CA HIS A 181 -9.20 -17.46 0.84
C HIS A 181 -9.00 -17.70 2.35
N SER A 182 -8.30 -16.79 3.04
CA SER A 182 -8.33 -16.69 4.50
C SER A 182 -9.54 -15.84 4.91
N THR A 183 -10.28 -16.27 5.93
CA THR A 183 -11.51 -15.68 6.49
C THR A 183 -11.40 -14.24 7.02
N HIS A 184 -10.34 -13.50 6.70
CA HIS A 184 -10.16 -12.11 7.09
C HIS A 184 -10.75 -11.17 6.04
N TYR A 185 -11.83 -10.50 6.42
CA TYR A 185 -12.34 -9.34 5.70
C TYR A 185 -11.30 -8.21 5.82
N PHE A 186 -10.94 -7.58 4.71
CA PHE A 186 -10.15 -6.34 4.70
C PHE A 186 -11.08 -5.13 4.48
N PRO A 187 -11.71 -4.55 5.52
CA PRO A 187 -12.57 -3.37 5.40
C PRO A 187 -11.78 -2.06 5.20
N HIS A 188 -10.51 -2.13 4.77
CA HIS A 188 -9.56 -1.03 4.82
C HIS A 188 -8.97 -0.69 3.45
N TRP A 189 -9.74 -0.91 2.37
CA TRP A 189 -9.43 -0.41 1.03
C TRP A 189 -10.38 0.73 0.65
N LEU A 190 -9.86 1.94 0.66
CA LEU A 190 -10.53 3.16 0.22
C LEU A 190 -10.16 3.49 -1.22
N VAL A 191 -11.15 3.86 -2.03
CA VAL A 191 -10.93 4.41 -3.37
C VAL A 191 -11.48 5.81 -3.44
N THR A 192 -10.73 6.73 -4.04
CA THR A 192 -11.09 8.13 -4.15
C THR A 192 -10.64 8.70 -5.50
N SER A 193 -11.55 9.40 -6.17
CA SER A 193 -11.23 10.17 -7.37
C SER A 193 -10.35 11.36 -7.03
N PHE A 194 -9.47 11.73 -7.97
CA PHE A 194 -8.70 12.98 -7.92
C PHE A 194 -8.93 13.89 -9.14
N ARG A 195 -10.00 13.63 -9.89
CA ARG A 195 -10.61 14.58 -10.84
C ARG A 195 -11.65 15.47 -10.16
#